data_AF-A0A8T0EUB7-F1
#
_entry.id   AF-A0A8T0EUB7-F1
#
_cell.length_a   1.000
_cell.length_b   1.000
_cell.length_c   1.000
_cell.angle_alpha   90.00
_cell.angle_beta   90.00
_cell.angle_gamma   90.00
#
_symmetry.space_group_name_H-M   'P 1'
#
loop_
_entity.id
_entity.type
_entity.pdbx_description
1 polymer ?
#
loop_
_entity_poly.entity_id
_entity_poly.type
_entity_poly.pdbx_seq_one_letter_code
_entity_poly.pdbx_strand_id
1 'polypeptide(L)'
;MSERRSLFSCKNGTTSSDDMRRALKKYYLSSAKVRYSIGPKPKQLIRKCTFDNKLCSENDIILFQNFRYGNCITFNKRRKDAHLLTTAKTGPGTGLVLDLSVNIEDYWRYTESIGVRVVIHDPDATPSPEDEGFNINPGYEISISLKQTVNHRLPAPFKDKCFNYKVGEKFSASNKNECIRACIQAQNYAKCGCIDQTLTVTNDLSPCNMLNNTEMCCSNEVLDNMANIGPICDCFLPCKSVQYNEVLSKSLFLQERDTPKKYKSTLRLNIFYSSLEKIVYEQKPMFEGSEIFGYLGGELGLWLGLSVIAVFELLGRMASFGKHMLQREFLKKI
;
A
#
# COMPACT_ATOMS: atom_id res chain seq x y z
N MET A 1 8.97 9.36 -5.65
CA MET A 1 8.72 10.59 -6.44
C MET A 1 9.97 11.45 -6.68
N SER A 2 10.90 11.59 -5.74
CA SER A 2 12.12 12.42 -5.91
C SER A 2 13.03 11.98 -7.09
N GLU A 3 13.33 10.69 -7.25
CA GLU A 3 14.14 10.18 -8.37
C GLU A 3 13.43 10.27 -9.74
N ARG A 4 12.09 10.32 -9.78
CA ARG A 4 11.36 10.55 -11.04
C ARG A 4 11.57 11.99 -11.54
N ARG A 5 11.68 12.95 -10.60
CA ARG A 5 11.96 14.35 -10.91
C ARG A 5 13.40 14.55 -11.44
N SER A 6 14.37 13.73 -11.00
CA SER A 6 15.72 13.78 -11.57
C SER A 6 15.79 13.16 -12.98
N LEU A 7 15.05 12.08 -13.22
CA LEU A 7 15.06 11.36 -14.51
C LEU A 7 14.25 12.04 -15.62
N PHE A 8 13.24 12.85 -15.30
CA PHE A 8 12.27 13.36 -16.27
C PHE A 8 12.01 14.87 -16.14
N SER A 9 12.99 15.63 -15.63
CA SER A 9 12.90 17.09 -15.53
C SER A 9 12.64 17.71 -16.92
N CYS A 10 11.64 18.57 -16.99
CA CYS A 10 11.29 19.35 -18.18
C CYS A 10 12.30 20.43 -18.56
N LYS A 11 13.37 20.59 -17.77
CA LYS A 11 14.43 21.54 -18.09
C LYS A 11 15.37 20.92 -19.13
N ASN A 12 15.55 21.64 -20.25
CA ASN A 12 16.40 21.32 -21.39
C ASN A 12 17.52 20.31 -21.06
N GLY A 13 17.28 19.05 -21.43
CA GLY A 13 18.17 17.93 -21.17
C GLY A 13 19.33 17.86 -22.16
N THR A 14 20.50 17.48 -21.65
CA THR A 14 21.70 17.13 -22.41
C THR A 14 21.52 15.80 -23.17
N THR A 15 22.37 15.52 -24.16
CA THR A 15 22.35 14.30 -25.00
C THR A 15 22.29 12.98 -24.22
N SER A 16 22.91 12.90 -23.04
CA SER A 16 22.86 11.70 -22.18
C SER A 16 21.48 11.41 -21.57
N SER A 17 20.63 12.42 -21.39
CA SER A 17 19.27 12.26 -20.89
C SER A 17 18.35 11.65 -21.95
N ASP A 18 18.55 12.02 -23.22
CA ASP A 18 17.72 11.55 -24.33
C ASP A 18 17.95 10.08 -24.70
N ASP A 19 19.19 9.58 -24.57
CA ASP A 19 19.50 8.17 -24.77
C ASP A 19 18.84 7.29 -23.70
N MET A 20 18.87 7.73 -22.44
CA MET A 20 18.18 7.07 -21.34
C MET A 20 16.66 7.05 -21.59
N ARG A 21 16.05 8.18 -21.97
CA ARG A 21 14.62 8.28 -22.29
C ARG A 21 14.21 7.35 -23.43
N ARG A 22 15.01 7.26 -24.50
CA ARG A 22 14.76 6.36 -25.63
C ARG A 22 14.75 4.90 -25.20
N ALA A 23 15.73 4.50 -24.40
CA ALA A 23 15.83 3.13 -23.94
C ALA A 23 14.73 2.77 -22.93
N LEU A 24 14.36 3.68 -22.02
CA LEU A 24 13.21 3.49 -21.12
C LEU A 24 11.89 3.37 -21.88
N LYS A 25 11.67 4.21 -22.91
CA LYS A 25 10.51 4.08 -23.80
C LYS A 25 10.43 2.70 -24.44
N LYS A 26 11.56 2.19 -24.95
CA LYS A 26 11.62 0.83 -25.52
C LYS A 26 11.30 -0.24 -24.48
N TYR A 27 11.83 -0.10 -23.27
CA TYR A 27 11.58 -1.04 -22.17
C TYR A 27 10.10 -1.09 -21.77
N TYR A 28 9.46 0.08 -21.57
CA TYR A 28 8.05 0.14 -21.16
C TYR A 28 7.09 -0.33 -22.24
N LEU A 29 7.35 -0.02 -23.52
CA LEU A 29 6.54 -0.48 -24.66
C LEU A 29 6.74 -1.97 -25.00
N SER A 30 7.80 -2.60 -24.51
CA SER A 30 8.05 -4.03 -24.77
C SER A 30 7.03 -4.93 -24.06
N SER A 31 6.78 -6.13 -24.59
CA SER A 31 5.89 -7.10 -23.93
C SER A 31 6.44 -7.57 -22.59
N ALA A 32 5.54 -8.03 -21.69
CA ALA A 32 5.94 -8.57 -20.39
C ALA A 32 6.98 -9.70 -20.50
N LYS A 33 6.89 -10.54 -21.54
CA LYS A 33 7.86 -11.61 -21.82
C LYS A 33 9.25 -11.06 -22.15
N VAL A 34 9.33 -9.98 -22.93
CA VAL A 34 10.60 -9.33 -23.26
C VAL A 34 11.19 -8.66 -22.01
N ARG A 35 10.39 -7.93 -21.24
CA ARG A 35 10.83 -7.36 -19.95
C ARG A 35 11.34 -8.43 -18.98
N TYR A 36 10.69 -9.59 -18.96
CA TYR A 36 11.16 -10.73 -18.17
C TYR A 36 12.53 -11.21 -18.63
N SER A 37 12.76 -11.32 -19.95
CA SER A 37 14.01 -11.83 -20.53
C SER A 37 15.23 -10.98 -20.22
N ILE A 38 15.08 -9.66 -20.19
CA ILE A 38 16.16 -8.69 -19.96
C ILE A 38 16.39 -8.36 -18.49
N GLY A 39 15.39 -8.56 -17.63
CA GLY A 39 15.52 -8.36 -16.19
C GLY A 39 16.26 -9.50 -15.49
N PRO A 40 16.79 -9.25 -14.26
CA PRO A 40 17.49 -10.27 -13.48
C PRO A 40 16.60 -11.48 -13.23
N LYS A 41 17.16 -12.68 -13.31
CA LYS A 41 16.39 -13.90 -13.08
C LYS A 41 16.29 -14.19 -11.57
N PRO A 42 15.09 -14.51 -11.05
CA PRO A 42 14.91 -14.88 -9.65
C PRO A 42 15.85 -15.99 -9.17
N LYS A 43 16.05 -17.03 -10.00
CA LYS A 43 16.96 -18.15 -9.71
C LYS A 43 18.44 -17.74 -9.66
N GLN A 44 18.81 -16.63 -10.30
CA GLN A 44 20.17 -16.08 -10.24
C GLN A 44 20.34 -15.15 -9.04
N LEU A 45 19.28 -14.43 -8.66
CA LEU A 45 19.27 -13.53 -7.52
C LEU A 45 19.33 -14.28 -6.19
N ILE A 46 18.54 -15.34 -6.02
CA ILE A 46 18.48 -16.14 -4.77
C ILE A 46 19.45 -17.31 -4.89
N ARG A 47 20.54 -17.30 -4.11
CA ARG A 47 21.46 -18.44 -3.99
C ARG A 47 21.00 -19.46 -2.95
N LYS A 48 20.50 -18.97 -1.81
CA LYS A 48 20.00 -19.79 -0.71
C LYS A 48 18.77 -19.13 -0.11
N CYS A 49 17.75 -19.93 0.18
CA CYS A 49 16.55 -19.50 0.91
C CYS A 49 16.23 -20.54 1.97
N THR A 50 16.13 -20.10 3.21
CA THR A 50 15.66 -20.93 4.32
C THR A 50 14.67 -20.18 5.19
N PHE A 51 13.62 -20.84 5.63
CA PHE A 51 12.65 -20.34 6.60
C PHE A 51 12.47 -21.38 7.70
N ASP A 52 12.58 -20.97 8.97
CA ASP A 52 12.56 -21.89 10.12
C ASP A 52 13.51 -23.10 9.95
N ASN A 53 14.73 -22.81 9.48
CA ASN A 53 15.78 -23.79 9.13
C ASN A 53 15.41 -24.83 8.06
N LYS A 54 14.31 -24.67 7.35
CA LYS A 54 13.91 -25.51 6.21
C LYS A 54 14.16 -24.77 4.90
N LEU A 55 14.57 -25.50 3.87
CA LEU A 55 14.70 -24.94 2.52
C LEU A 55 13.35 -24.45 2.01
N CYS A 56 13.32 -23.24 1.45
CA CYS A 56 12.11 -22.69 0.83
C CYS A 56 11.73 -23.50 -0.41
N SER A 57 10.43 -23.71 -0.62
CA SER A 57 9.89 -24.30 -1.84
C SER A 57 9.75 -23.25 -2.94
N GLU A 58 9.75 -23.69 -4.21
CA GLU A 58 9.41 -22.79 -5.33
C GLU A 58 7.98 -22.23 -5.20
N ASN A 59 7.08 -22.94 -4.51
CA ASN A 59 5.71 -22.48 -4.25
C ASN A 59 5.62 -21.34 -3.23
N ASP A 60 6.65 -21.14 -2.42
CA ASP A 60 6.69 -20.09 -1.39
C ASP A 60 7.09 -18.73 -1.99
N ILE A 61 7.57 -18.73 -3.24
CA ILE A 61 8.09 -17.56 -3.93
C ILE A 61 7.23 -17.28 -5.15
N ILE A 62 6.70 -16.06 -5.23
CA ILE A 62 5.93 -15.58 -6.37
C ILE A 62 6.77 -14.56 -7.13
N LEU A 63 6.65 -14.61 -8.45
CA LEU A 63 7.27 -13.66 -9.35
C LEU A 63 6.24 -12.63 -9.79
N PHE A 64 6.61 -11.36 -9.72
CA PHE A 64 5.84 -10.29 -10.32
C PHE A 64 6.78 -9.31 -11.03
N GLN A 65 6.25 -8.61 -12.03
CA GLN A 65 7.00 -7.57 -12.73
C GLN A 65 6.61 -6.21 -12.22
N ASN A 66 7.63 -5.42 -11.93
CA ASN A 66 7.52 -4.01 -11.63
C ASN A 66 8.15 -3.21 -12.78
N PHE A 67 7.49 -2.15 -13.23
CA PHE A 67 8.02 -1.36 -14.34
C PHE A 67 9.31 -0.64 -13.96
N ARG A 68 9.48 -0.21 -12.71
CA ARG A 68 10.68 0.49 -12.26
C ARG A 68 11.82 -0.45 -11.86
N TYR A 69 11.50 -1.55 -11.17
CA TYR A 69 12.50 -2.45 -10.58
C TYR A 69 12.68 -3.78 -11.34
N GLY A 70 11.89 -4.03 -12.39
CA GLY A 70 12.01 -5.22 -13.23
C GLY A 70 11.38 -6.46 -12.59
N ASN A 71 12.09 -7.58 -12.63
CA ASN A 71 11.61 -8.84 -12.08
C ASN A 71 11.75 -8.83 -10.56
N CYS A 72 10.63 -8.87 -9.85
CA CYS A 72 10.58 -8.90 -8.40
C CYS A 72 10.15 -10.28 -7.90
N ILE A 73 10.55 -10.57 -6.66
CA ILE A 73 10.20 -11.79 -5.92
C ILE A 73 9.40 -11.42 -4.67
N THR A 74 8.39 -12.21 -4.35
CA THR A 74 7.65 -12.09 -3.09
C THR A 74 7.62 -13.44 -2.40
N PHE A 75 8.16 -13.50 -1.19
CA PHE A 75 8.07 -14.67 -0.34
C PHE A 75 6.77 -14.65 0.48
N ASN A 76 6.12 -15.81 0.63
CA ASN A 76 4.97 -16.03 1.52
C ASN A 76 3.75 -15.11 1.25
N LYS A 77 3.41 -14.91 -0.03
CA LYS A 77 2.23 -14.16 -0.47
C LYS A 77 0.96 -15.02 -0.36
N ARG A 78 -0.15 -14.45 0.10
CA ARG A 78 -1.44 -15.16 0.21
C ARG A 78 -1.93 -15.64 -1.16
N ARG A 79 -2.25 -16.93 -1.26
CA ARG A 79 -2.92 -17.54 -2.42
C ARG A 79 -4.02 -18.49 -1.96
N LYS A 80 -4.99 -18.79 -2.85
CA LYS A 80 -6.05 -19.78 -2.57
C LYS A 80 -5.48 -21.19 -2.43
N ASP A 81 -4.43 -21.50 -3.19
CA ASP A 81 -3.88 -22.86 -3.32
C ASP A 81 -2.62 -23.10 -2.45
N ALA A 82 -2.25 -22.15 -1.58
CA ALA A 82 -1.04 -22.26 -0.75
C ALA A 82 -1.30 -21.78 0.67
N HIS A 83 -0.85 -22.58 1.65
CA HIS A 83 -0.87 -22.20 3.05
C HIS A 83 0.22 -21.17 3.34
N LEU A 84 -0.10 -20.17 4.16
CA LEU A 84 0.92 -19.24 4.62
C LEU A 84 1.87 -19.92 5.60
N LEU A 85 3.15 -19.64 5.43
CA LEU A 85 4.18 -20.01 6.37
C LEU A 85 4.10 -19.13 7.61
N THR A 86 4.16 -19.74 8.78
CA THR A 86 4.10 -19.10 10.09
C THR A 86 5.24 -19.60 10.96
N THR A 87 5.74 -18.76 11.86
CA THR A 87 6.74 -19.14 12.86
C THR A 87 6.20 -18.89 14.26
N ALA A 88 6.49 -19.81 15.18
CA ALA A 88 6.13 -19.71 16.59
C ALA A 88 7.35 -19.40 17.48
N LYS A 89 8.49 -19.06 16.86
CA LYS A 89 9.75 -18.78 17.56
C LYS A 89 10.32 -17.44 17.10
N THR A 90 10.95 -16.74 18.02
CA THR A 90 11.60 -15.45 17.76
C THR A 90 13.10 -15.62 17.52
N GLY A 91 13.70 -14.59 16.93
CA GLY A 91 15.13 -14.51 16.71
C GLY A 91 15.59 -14.90 15.29
N PRO A 92 16.86 -14.61 14.95
CA PRO A 92 17.36 -14.72 13.58
C PRO A 92 17.39 -16.16 13.05
N GLY A 93 17.53 -17.16 13.93
CA GLY A 93 17.61 -18.57 13.54
C GLY A 93 16.28 -19.21 13.12
N THR A 94 15.14 -18.53 13.27
CA THR A 94 13.80 -19.06 12.97
C THR A 94 13.03 -18.23 11.95
N GLY A 95 13.66 -17.16 11.46
CA GLY A 95 13.13 -16.28 10.44
C GLY A 95 13.41 -16.76 9.01
N LEU A 96 13.25 -15.84 8.07
CA LEU A 96 13.66 -15.99 6.68
C LEU A 96 15.13 -15.58 6.53
N VAL A 97 15.95 -16.46 5.97
CA VAL A 97 17.35 -16.20 5.64
C VAL A 97 17.52 -16.34 4.13
N LEU A 98 18.00 -15.29 3.49
CA LEU A 98 18.27 -15.22 2.06
C LEU A 98 19.73 -14.87 1.81
N ASP A 99 20.44 -15.73 1.07
CA ASP A 99 21.72 -15.37 0.47
C ASP A 99 21.43 -14.92 -0.96
N LEU A 100 21.61 -13.63 -1.22
CA LEU A 100 21.36 -13.01 -2.51
C LEU A 100 22.67 -12.68 -3.24
N SER A 101 22.60 -12.68 -4.57
CA SER A 101 23.72 -12.37 -5.45
C SER A 101 23.28 -11.38 -6.52
N VAL A 102 23.89 -10.19 -6.51
CA VAL A 102 23.71 -9.17 -7.53
C VAL A 102 24.92 -9.16 -8.47
N ASN A 103 24.68 -9.23 -9.77
CA ASN A 103 25.73 -9.10 -10.76
C ASN A 103 25.86 -7.62 -11.15
N ILE A 104 27.01 -7.01 -10.85
CA ILE A 104 27.24 -5.58 -11.09
C ILE A 104 27.26 -5.28 -12.60
N GLU A 105 27.66 -6.24 -13.44
CA GLU A 105 27.73 -6.08 -14.90
C GLU A 105 26.34 -6.00 -15.55
N ASP A 106 25.30 -6.50 -14.87
CA ASP A 106 23.92 -6.46 -15.37
C ASP A 106 23.24 -5.10 -15.10
N TYR A 107 23.87 -4.22 -14.31
CA TYR A 107 23.31 -2.91 -14.01
C TYR A 107 23.42 -1.98 -15.21
N TRP A 108 22.40 -1.16 -15.38
CA TRP A 108 22.45 -0.12 -16.39
C TRP A 108 23.48 0.94 -15.99
N ARG A 109 24.27 1.41 -16.96
CA ARG A 109 25.15 2.59 -16.83
C ARG A 109 24.53 3.83 -16.17
N TYR A 110 23.21 4.00 -16.21
CA TYR A 110 22.51 5.13 -15.57
C TYR A 110 21.95 4.81 -14.17
N THR A 111 22.19 3.60 -13.64
CA THR A 111 21.74 3.25 -12.29
C THR A 111 22.61 3.94 -11.24
N GLU A 112 21.98 4.73 -10.37
CA GLU A 112 22.68 5.53 -9.36
C GLU A 112 23.17 4.71 -8.15
N SER A 113 22.50 3.60 -7.83
CA SER A 113 22.83 2.78 -6.66
C SER A 113 22.73 1.28 -6.94
N ILE A 114 23.69 0.53 -6.38
CA ILE A 114 23.76 -0.93 -6.49
C ILE A 114 23.22 -1.54 -5.20
N GLY A 115 22.29 -2.47 -5.35
CA GLY A 115 21.66 -3.15 -4.23
C GLY A 115 20.35 -3.82 -4.59
N VAL A 116 19.69 -4.33 -3.57
CA VAL A 116 18.34 -4.91 -3.66
C VAL A 116 17.39 -4.01 -2.90
N ARG A 117 16.19 -3.81 -3.41
CA ARG A 117 15.14 -3.11 -2.70
C ARG A 117 14.23 -4.12 -2.00
N VAL A 118 14.03 -3.96 -0.70
CA VAL A 118 13.23 -4.86 0.13
C VAL A 118 12.01 -4.12 0.66
N VAL A 119 10.85 -4.75 0.52
CA VAL A 119 9.56 -4.26 1.03
C VAL A 119 8.98 -5.36 1.92
N ILE A 120 8.64 -5.00 3.15
CA ILE A 120 7.94 -5.89 4.08
C ILE A 120 6.49 -5.45 4.12
N HIS A 121 5.57 -6.35 3.78
CA HIS A 121 4.16 -6.02 3.66
C HIS A 121 3.26 -7.17 4.13
N ASP A 122 1.98 -6.86 4.38
CA ASP A 122 0.99 -7.87 4.74
C ASP A 122 0.79 -8.88 3.59
N PRO A 123 0.63 -10.19 3.88
CA PRO A 123 0.45 -11.21 2.85
C PRO A 123 -0.71 -10.95 1.89
N ASP A 124 -1.72 -10.19 2.29
CA ASP A 124 -2.86 -9.88 1.43
C ASP A 124 -2.66 -8.57 0.65
N ALA A 125 -1.75 -7.69 1.07
CA ALA A 125 -1.49 -6.41 0.40
C ALA A 125 -0.62 -6.55 -0.86
N THR A 126 -0.88 -5.74 -1.88
CA THR A 126 0.01 -5.62 -3.05
C THR A 126 1.24 -4.80 -2.64
N PRO A 127 2.48 -5.28 -2.85
CA PRO A 127 3.67 -4.49 -2.56
C PRO A 127 3.75 -3.27 -3.47
N SER A 128 4.17 -2.14 -2.92
CA SER A 128 4.42 -0.90 -3.67
C SER A 128 5.87 -0.45 -3.51
N PRO A 129 6.85 -1.06 -4.20
CA PRO A 129 8.25 -0.73 -4.01
C PRO A 129 8.59 0.73 -4.32
N GLU A 130 7.83 1.46 -5.12
CA GLU A 130 8.11 2.87 -5.39
C GLU A 130 7.85 3.79 -4.19
N ASP A 131 6.95 3.37 -3.32
CA ASP A 131 6.44 4.15 -2.18
C ASP A 131 6.99 3.62 -0.86
N GLU A 132 7.18 2.30 -0.77
CA GLU A 132 7.57 1.59 0.44
C GLU A 132 8.92 0.88 0.26
N GLY A 133 9.55 0.53 1.38
CA GLY A 133 10.77 -0.27 1.42
C GLY A 133 12.08 0.54 1.44
N PHE A 134 13.17 -0.20 1.61
CA PHE A 134 14.52 0.32 1.78
C PHE A 134 15.52 -0.45 0.91
N ASN A 135 16.64 0.21 0.60
CA ASN A 135 17.69 -0.37 -0.22
C ASN A 135 18.72 -1.06 0.67
N ILE A 136 19.14 -2.26 0.28
CA ILE A 136 20.19 -3.03 0.94
C ILE A 136 21.38 -3.23 0.00
N ASN A 137 22.57 -2.95 0.53
CA ASN A 137 23.80 -2.91 -0.25
C ASN A 137 24.50 -4.28 -0.23
N PRO A 138 25.17 -4.69 -1.32
CA PRO A 138 25.98 -5.90 -1.31
C PRO A 138 27.21 -5.77 -0.40
N GLY A 139 27.77 -6.91 0.00
CA GLY A 139 28.92 -7.05 0.90
C GLY A 139 28.59 -7.10 2.39
N TYR A 140 27.31 -7.06 2.75
CA TYR A 140 26.88 -7.02 4.15
C TYR A 140 25.83 -8.09 4.47
N GLU A 141 25.81 -8.47 5.73
CA GLU A 141 24.76 -9.25 6.35
C GLU A 141 23.85 -8.26 7.06
N ILE A 142 22.58 -8.27 6.68
CA ILE A 142 21.58 -7.33 7.16
C ILE A 142 20.52 -8.14 7.90
N SER A 143 20.41 -7.86 9.19
CA SER A 143 19.45 -8.51 10.07
C SER A 143 18.34 -7.53 10.41
N ILE A 144 17.11 -7.90 10.05
CA ILE A 144 15.91 -7.09 10.15
C ILE A 144 14.98 -7.74 11.15
N SER A 145 14.79 -7.05 12.27
CA SER A 145 13.85 -7.48 13.29
C SER A 145 12.51 -6.78 13.10
N LEU A 146 11.43 -7.56 13.17
CA LEU A 146 10.07 -7.11 12.94
C LEU A 146 9.29 -7.02 14.26
N LYS A 147 8.41 -6.02 14.34
CA LYS A 147 7.31 -5.94 15.31
C LYS A 147 6.02 -5.63 14.56
N GLN A 148 5.00 -6.47 14.73
CA GLN A 148 3.75 -6.29 14.01
C GLN A 148 2.80 -5.35 14.76
N THR A 149 2.27 -4.36 14.04
CA THR A 149 1.23 -3.45 14.52
C THR A 149 0.00 -3.56 13.61
N VAL A 150 -1.17 -3.73 14.20
CA VAL A 150 -2.45 -3.82 13.48
C VAL A 150 -3.32 -2.66 13.92
N ASN A 151 -3.85 -1.91 12.96
CA ASN A 151 -4.78 -0.81 13.22
C ASN A 151 -6.16 -1.17 12.66
N HIS A 152 -7.18 -1.10 13.52
CA HIS A 152 -8.59 -1.19 13.20
C HIS A 152 -9.24 0.19 13.34
N ARG A 153 -9.72 0.73 12.22
CA ARG A 153 -10.35 2.05 12.11
C ARG A 153 -11.85 1.92 11.91
N LEU A 154 -12.59 2.95 12.29
CA LEU A 154 -14.03 3.00 12.10
C LEU A 154 -14.43 3.63 10.75
N PRO A 155 -15.47 3.11 10.08
CA PRO A 155 -15.98 3.64 8.82
C PRO A 155 -16.75 4.95 9.05
N ALA A 156 -17.29 5.56 7.98
CA ALA A 156 -18.25 6.66 8.14
C ALA A 156 -19.43 6.21 9.02
N PRO A 157 -19.95 7.04 9.93
CA PRO A 157 -19.76 8.50 10.06
C PRO A 157 -18.59 8.96 10.96
N PHE A 158 -17.74 8.06 11.45
CA PHE A 158 -16.64 8.40 12.34
C PHE A 158 -15.50 9.16 11.62
N LYS A 159 -14.63 9.82 12.40
CA LYS A 159 -13.58 10.74 11.92
C LYS A 159 -12.74 10.17 10.76
N ASP A 160 -12.28 8.92 10.91
CA ASP A 160 -11.36 8.30 9.96
C ASP A 160 -12.02 7.89 8.64
N LYS A 161 -13.35 7.77 8.61
CA LYS A 161 -14.15 7.39 7.43
C LYS A 161 -13.50 6.24 6.64
N CYS A 162 -13.05 5.20 7.35
CA CYS A 162 -12.24 4.17 6.72
C CYS A 162 -13.01 3.43 5.61
N PHE A 163 -12.27 2.88 4.65
CA PHE A 163 -12.84 2.13 3.52
C PHE A 163 -12.28 0.71 3.44
N ASN A 164 -13.09 -0.24 2.95
CA ASN A 164 -12.66 -1.63 2.75
C ASN A 164 -12.46 -1.94 1.26
N TYR A 165 -11.22 -1.76 0.79
CA TYR A 165 -10.84 -1.93 -0.60
C TYR A 165 -11.03 -3.35 -1.17
N LYS A 166 -11.07 -4.39 -0.33
CA LYS A 166 -11.23 -5.78 -0.79
C LYS A 166 -12.66 -6.16 -1.17
N VAL A 167 -13.64 -5.36 -0.76
CA VAL A 167 -15.08 -5.67 -0.86
C VAL A 167 -15.81 -4.68 -1.76
N GLY A 168 -15.21 -3.53 -2.08
CA GLY A 168 -15.87 -2.46 -2.82
C GLY A 168 -15.72 -2.58 -4.33
N GLU A 169 -16.84 -2.65 -5.06
CA GLU A 169 -16.90 -2.53 -6.52
C GLU A 169 -16.60 -1.10 -7.03
N LYS A 170 -16.59 -0.10 -6.14
CA LYS A 170 -16.48 1.33 -6.52
C LYS A 170 -15.12 1.75 -7.08
N PHE A 171 -14.06 1.02 -6.80
CA PHE A 171 -12.72 1.32 -7.29
C PHE A 171 -12.05 0.04 -7.77
N SER A 172 -11.47 0.04 -8.97
CA SER A 172 -10.61 -1.04 -9.47
C SER A 172 -9.27 -1.15 -8.70
N ALA A 173 -9.24 -0.74 -7.43
CA ALA A 173 -8.06 -0.61 -6.59
C ALA A 173 -8.21 -1.48 -5.33
N SER A 174 -7.22 -2.35 -5.11
CA SER A 174 -7.17 -3.32 -4.01
C SER A 174 -6.64 -2.73 -2.70
N ASN A 175 -6.03 -1.55 -2.76
CA ASN A 175 -5.50 -0.83 -1.61
C ASN A 175 -5.46 0.70 -1.85
N LYS A 176 -5.12 1.46 -0.80
CA LYS A 176 -5.05 2.93 -0.85
C LYS A 176 -4.06 3.44 -1.90
N ASN A 177 -2.89 2.83 -2.03
CA ASN A 177 -1.86 3.28 -2.97
C ASN A 177 -2.33 3.08 -4.43
N GLU A 178 -2.97 1.95 -4.73
CA GLU A 178 -3.61 1.70 -6.02
C GLU A 178 -4.71 2.73 -6.31
N CYS A 179 -5.52 3.12 -5.32
CA CYS A 179 -6.53 4.19 -5.46
C CYS A 179 -5.89 5.52 -5.84
N ILE A 180 -4.82 5.91 -5.14
CA ILE A 180 -4.10 7.16 -5.41
C ILE A 180 -3.50 7.13 -6.82
N ARG A 181 -2.88 6.01 -7.22
CA ARG A 181 -2.33 5.82 -8.58
C ARG A 181 -3.42 5.90 -9.65
N ALA A 182 -4.56 5.27 -9.43
CA ALA A 182 -5.71 5.34 -10.33
C ALA A 182 -6.18 6.80 -10.51
N CYS A 183 -6.24 7.55 -9.41
CA CYS A 183 -6.66 8.94 -9.45
C CYS A 183 -5.65 9.85 -10.19
N ILE A 184 -4.34 9.66 -9.94
CA ILE A 184 -3.28 10.35 -10.69
C ILE A 184 -3.44 10.09 -12.19
N GLN A 185 -3.73 8.85 -12.58
CA GLN A 185 -3.93 8.48 -13.98
C GLN A 185 -5.16 9.15 -14.59
N ALA A 186 -6.28 9.17 -13.88
CA ALA A 186 -7.51 9.81 -14.36
C ALA A 186 -7.29 11.31 -14.65
N GLN A 187 -6.52 11.97 -13.79
CA GLN A 187 -6.23 13.41 -13.92
C GLN A 187 -5.17 13.69 -14.99
N ASN A 188 -4.15 12.83 -15.11
CA ASN A 188 -3.21 12.87 -16.22
C ASN A 188 -3.95 12.74 -17.56
N TYR A 189 -4.87 11.79 -17.67
CA TYR A 189 -5.66 11.60 -18.88
C TYR A 189 -6.58 12.79 -19.16
N ALA A 190 -7.28 13.32 -18.14
CA ALA A 190 -8.19 14.46 -18.29
C ALA A 190 -7.47 15.75 -18.73
N LYS A 191 -6.25 15.99 -18.26
CA LYS A 191 -5.48 17.22 -18.59
C LYS A 191 -4.57 17.05 -19.81
N CYS A 192 -3.93 15.90 -19.96
CA CYS A 192 -2.86 15.68 -20.96
C CYS A 192 -3.26 14.70 -22.08
N GLY A 193 -4.40 14.00 -21.96
CA GLY A 193 -4.86 13.03 -22.96
C GLY A 193 -4.08 11.71 -22.99
N CYS A 194 -3.19 11.48 -22.02
CA CYS A 194 -2.34 10.30 -21.97
C CYS A 194 -2.17 9.78 -20.53
N ILE A 195 -1.80 8.50 -20.41
CA ILE A 195 -1.56 7.85 -19.11
C ILE A 195 -0.08 7.59 -18.89
N ASP A 196 0.30 7.55 -17.63
CA ASP A 196 1.65 7.21 -17.20
C ASP A 196 1.83 5.71 -17.08
N GLN A 197 2.55 5.11 -18.02
CA GLN A 197 2.73 3.66 -18.06
C GLN A 197 3.41 3.09 -16.80
N THR A 198 4.10 3.91 -15.98
CA THR A 198 4.79 3.45 -14.78
C THR A 198 3.88 3.18 -13.58
N LEU A 199 2.63 3.68 -13.58
CA LEU A 199 1.72 3.54 -12.43
C LEU A 199 0.81 2.31 -12.51
N THR A 200 0.82 1.56 -13.63
CA THR A 200 0.24 0.21 -13.80
C THR A 200 -1.20 0.03 -13.29
N VAL A 201 -2.12 0.95 -13.61
CA VAL A 201 -3.54 0.82 -13.18
C VAL A 201 -4.51 0.59 -14.35
N THR A 202 -4.20 1.06 -15.55
CA THR A 202 -5.10 0.95 -16.72
C THR A 202 -4.28 0.63 -17.97
N ASN A 203 -4.67 -0.42 -18.71
CA ASN A 203 -3.97 -0.85 -19.95
C ASN A 203 -4.68 -0.37 -21.24
N ASP A 204 -5.87 0.21 -21.12
CA ASP A 204 -6.75 0.45 -22.28
C ASP A 204 -6.61 1.87 -22.86
N LEU A 205 -5.74 2.71 -22.29
CA LEU A 205 -5.51 4.10 -22.70
C LEU A 205 -4.10 4.32 -23.24
N SER A 206 -3.95 5.33 -24.10
CA SER A 206 -2.67 5.65 -24.76
C SER A 206 -1.61 6.13 -23.75
N PRO A 207 -0.41 5.52 -23.69
CA PRO A 207 0.66 5.96 -22.81
C PRO A 207 1.29 7.27 -23.29
N CYS A 208 1.68 8.14 -22.36
CA CYS A 208 2.39 9.38 -22.67
C CYS A 208 3.72 9.08 -23.36
N ASN A 209 4.02 9.82 -24.43
CA ASN A 209 5.26 9.71 -25.16
C ASN A 209 6.38 10.40 -24.38
N MET A 210 7.25 9.58 -23.78
CA MET A 210 8.37 10.08 -22.97
C MET A 210 9.40 10.92 -23.73
N LEU A 211 9.36 10.92 -25.07
CA LEU A 211 10.22 11.76 -25.93
C LEU A 211 9.57 13.10 -26.29
N ASN A 212 8.25 13.21 -26.15
CA ASN A 212 7.55 14.46 -26.40
C ASN A 212 7.63 15.33 -25.14
N ASN A 213 8.30 16.48 -25.25
CA ASN A 213 8.47 17.37 -24.11
C ASN A 213 7.12 17.97 -23.67
N THR A 214 6.16 18.20 -24.57
CA THR A 214 4.87 18.79 -24.17
C THR A 214 4.05 17.83 -23.30
N GLU A 215 3.93 16.57 -23.71
CA GLU A 215 3.23 15.52 -22.93
C GLU A 215 3.92 15.26 -21.59
N MET A 216 5.27 15.20 -21.59
CA MET A 216 6.05 15.04 -20.37
C MET A 216 5.81 16.18 -19.39
N CYS A 217 5.84 17.42 -19.87
CA CYS A 217 5.66 18.59 -19.01
C CYS A 217 4.25 18.72 -18.51
N CYS A 218 3.25 18.38 -19.32
CA CYS A 218 1.89 18.29 -18.84
C CYS A 218 1.77 17.26 -17.70
N SER A 219 2.31 16.04 -17.86
CA SER A 219 2.23 15.01 -16.81
C SER A 219 2.97 15.42 -15.52
N ASN A 220 4.14 16.04 -15.64
CA ASN A 220 4.87 16.57 -14.49
C ASN A 220 4.09 17.69 -13.78
N GLU A 221 3.46 18.58 -14.55
CA GLU A 221 2.64 19.66 -14.00
C GLU A 221 1.41 19.12 -13.25
N VAL A 222 0.77 18.07 -13.76
CA VAL A 222 -0.33 17.39 -13.06
C VAL A 222 0.15 16.84 -11.71
N LEU A 223 1.28 16.14 -11.70
CA LEU A 223 1.87 15.59 -10.48
C LEU A 223 2.26 16.66 -9.47
N ASP A 224 2.87 17.75 -9.93
CA ASP A 224 3.29 18.86 -9.07
C ASP A 224 2.07 19.62 -8.51
N ASN A 225 1.03 19.84 -9.33
CA ASN A 225 -0.23 20.40 -8.88
C ASN A 225 -0.88 19.53 -7.80
N MET A 226 -0.90 18.22 -7.98
CA MET A 226 -1.43 17.29 -6.97
C MET A 226 -0.61 17.26 -5.68
N ALA A 227 0.71 17.40 -5.79
CA ALA A 227 1.58 17.47 -4.62
C ALA A 227 1.36 18.76 -3.82
N ASN A 228 1.08 19.87 -4.50
CA ASN A 228 0.94 21.20 -3.88
C ASN A 228 -0.48 21.48 -3.36
N ILE A 229 -1.50 21.19 -4.16
CA ILE A 229 -2.92 21.47 -3.85
C ILE A 229 -3.52 20.35 -2.98
N GLY A 230 -2.88 19.17 -3.01
CA GLY A 230 -3.42 17.94 -2.47
C GLY A 230 -4.26 17.20 -3.51
N PRO A 231 -4.32 15.87 -3.43
CA PRO A 231 -5.10 15.08 -4.37
C PRO A 231 -6.60 15.35 -4.20
N ILE A 232 -7.30 15.72 -5.28
CA ILE A 232 -8.77 15.66 -5.37
C ILE A 232 -9.18 14.18 -5.54
N CYS A 233 -8.75 13.34 -4.59
CA CYS A 233 -8.94 11.90 -4.66
C CYS A 233 -9.55 11.44 -3.36
N ASP A 234 -10.75 10.86 -3.43
CA ASP A 234 -11.46 10.28 -2.29
C ASP A 234 -10.87 8.90 -1.90
N CYS A 235 -9.56 8.86 -1.65
CA CYS A 235 -8.83 7.65 -1.25
C CYS A 235 -8.65 7.62 0.28
N PHE A 236 -9.67 7.07 0.96
CA PHE A 236 -9.70 6.95 2.42
C PHE A 236 -8.67 5.93 2.98
N LEU A 237 -8.43 6.00 4.29
CA LEU A 237 -7.59 4.99 4.96
C LEU A 237 -8.29 3.63 5.00
N PRO A 238 -7.57 2.51 4.87
CA PRO A 238 -8.18 1.20 5.01
C PRO A 238 -8.63 0.95 6.46
N CYS A 239 -9.78 0.30 6.61
CA CYS A 239 -10.34 -0.05 7.93
C CYS A 239 -9.45 -1.00 8.72
N LYS A 240 -8.72 -1.89 8.03
CA LYS A 240 -7.69 -2.74 8.62
C LYS A 240 -6.38 -2.46 7.91
N SER A 241 -5.36 -2.02 8.64
CA SER A 241 -3.99 -1.92 8.14
C SER A 241 -3.03 -2.66 9.04
N VAL A 242 -2.15 -3.45 8.45
CA VAL A 242 -1.06 -4.15 9.14
C VAL A 242 0.24 -3.47 8.75
N GLN A 243 1.03 -3.10 9.74
CA GLN A 243 2.35 -2.47 9.58
C GLN A 243 3.38 -3.32 10.33
N TYR A 244 4.58 -3.38 9.78
CA TYR A 244 5.72 -4.03 10.42
C TYR A 244 6.72 -2.93 10.76
N ASN A 245 7.00 -2.73 12.05
CA ASN A 245 8.02 -1.79 12.47
C ASN A 245 9.36 -2.50 12.36
N GLU A 246 10.19 -2.09 11.41
CA GLU A 246 11.49 -2.71 11.16
C GLU A 246 12.61 -2.03 11.94
N VAL A 247 13.48 -2.83 12.55
CA VAL A 247 14.76 -2.36 13.09
C VAL A 247 15.88 -3.10 12.37
N LEU A 248 16.74 -2.34 11.70
CA LEU A 248 17.82 -2.86 10.87
C LEU A 248 19.15 -2.86 11.62
N SER A 249 19.88 -3.94 11.48
CA SER A 249 21.27 -4.08 11.92
C SER A 249 22.12 -4.60 10.76
N LYS A 250 23.38 -4.18 10.70
CA LYS A 250 24.26 -4.42 9.56
C LYS A 250 25.65 -4.84 10.04
N SER A 251 26.16 -5.93 9.50
CA SER A 251 27.52 -6.43 9.73
C SER A 251 28.18 -6.78 8.40
N LEU A 252 29.51 -6.83 8.38
CA LEU A 252 30.26 -7.25 7.19
C LEU A 252 30.00 -8.73 6.91
N PHE A 253 29.65 -9.07 5.66
CA PHE A 253 29.42 -10.46 5.28
C PHE A 253 30.70 -11.08 4.72
N LEU A 254 31.39 -11.83 5.56
CA LEU A 254 32.61 -12.55 5.21
C LEU A 254 32.30 -14.01 4.91
N GLN A 255 32.34 -14.39 3.63
CA GLN A 255 32.29 -15.79 3.22
C GLN A 255 33.71 -16.30 2.96
N GLU A 256 34.27 -17.11 3.87
CA GLU A 256 35.69 -17.56 3.91
C GLU A 256 36.28 -18.13 2.60
N ARG A 257 35.44 -18.50 1.62
CA ARG A 257 35.88 -19.09 0.33
C ARG A 257 35.71 -18.18 -0.88
N ASP A 258 35.22 -16.96 -0.71
CA ASP A 258 34.97 -16.06 -1.83
C ASP A 258 36.20 -15.22 -2.17
N THR A 259 36.40 -14.95 -3.46
CA THR A 259 37.48 -14.06 -3.93
C THR A 259 37.10 -12.60 -3.69
N PRO A 260 38.05 -11.65 -3.59
CA PRO A 260 37.79 -10.22 -3.33
C PRO A 260 36.70 -9.58 -4.21
N LYS A 261 36.54 -10.07 -5.45
CA LYS A 261 35.50 -9.63 -6.40
C LYS A 261 34.10 -10.13 -6.04
N LYS A 262 33.97 -11.33 -5.46
CA LYS A 262 32.68 -11.97 -5.20
C LYS A 262 32.00 -11.42 -3.95
N TYR A 263 32.75 -10.97 -2.94
CA TYR A 263 32.21 -10.28 -1.76
C TYR A 263 31.41 -9.01 -2.11
N LYS A 264 31.80 -8.29 -3.18
CA LYS A 264 31.13 -7.05 -3.59
C LYS A 264 29.77 -7.28 -4.26
N SER A 265 29.41 -8.53 -4.52
CA SER A 265 28.21 -8.94 -5.25
C SER A 265 27.24 -9.78 -4.41
N THR A 266 27.66 -10.26 -3.24
CA THR A 266 26.84 -11.11 -2.36
C THR A 266 26.30 -10.36 -1.17
N LEU A 267 25.09 -10.69 -0.72
CA LEU A 267 24.55 -10.17 0.54
C LEU A 267 23.73 -11.25 1.24
N ARG A 268 23.70 -11.17 2.57
CA ARG A 268 22.84 -12.01 3.40
C ARG A 268 21.76 -11.16 4.03
N LEU A 269 20.51 -11.61 3.95
CA LEU A 269 19.36 -10.94 4.52
C LEU A 269 18.67 -11.89 5.50
N ASN A 270 18.61 -11.51 6.77
CA ASN A 270 17.90 -12.22 7.82
C ASN A 270 16.68 -11.40 8.23
N ILE A 271 15.48 -11.95 8.12
CA ILE A 271 14.23 -11.29 8.51
C ILE A 271 13.55 -12.16 9.56
N PHE A 272 13.32 -11.62 10.75
CA PHE A 272 12.74 -12.37 11.86
C PHE A 272 11.89 -11.50 12.78
N TYR A 273 11.02 -12.12 13.57
CA TYR A 273 10.26 -11.43 14.60
C TYR A 273 11.10 -11.25 15.87
N SER A 274 11.15 -10.01 16.37
CA SER A 274 11.79 -9.70 17.66
C SER A 274 10.96 -10.19 18.85
N SER A 275 9.63 -10.16 18.72
CA SER A 275 8.64 -10.68 19.65
C SER A 275 7.47 -11.30 18.86
N LEU A 276 6.79 -12.30 19.42
CA LEU A 276 5.55 -12.85 18.86
C LEU A 276 4.32 -11.99 19.21
N GLU A 277 4.50 -11.03 20.11
CA GLU A 277 3.45 -10.09 20.48
C GLU A 277 3.15 -9.15 19.31
N LYS A 278 1.86 -8.93 19.07
CA LYS A 278 1.38 -7.93 18.12
C LYS A 278 0.69 -6.81 18.88
N ILE A 279 0.94 -5.57 18.48
CA ILE A 279 0.24 -4.40 19.01
C ILE A 279 -1.02 -4.21 18.17
N VAL A 280 -2.19 -4.13 18.83
CA VAL A 280 -3.47 -3.90 18.14
C VAL A 280 -4.06 -2.59 18.63
N TYR A 281 -4.14 -1.62 17.73
CA TYR A 281 -4.88 -0.38 17.96
C TYR A 281 -6.29 -0.54 17.39
N GLU A 282 -7.30 -0.45 18.23
CA GLU A 282 -8.70 -0.60 17.84
C GLU A 282 -9.48 0.66 18.20
N GLN A 283 -10.09 1.29 17.19
CA GLN A 283 -11.02 2.38 17.40
C GLN A 283 -12.38 1.82 17.76
N LYS A 284 -12.90 2.22 18.93
CA LYS A 284 -14.25 1.91 19.38
C LYS A 284 -15.08 3.19 19.40
N PRO A 285 -16.38 3.11 19.07
CA PRO A 285 -17.26 4.25 19.23
C PRO A 285 -17.28 4.69 20.70
N MET A 286 -17.35 6.00 20.95
CA MET A 286 -17.40 6.53 22.32
C MET A 286 -18.69 6.13 23.05
N PHE A 287 -19.78 5.98 22.30
CA PHE A 287 -21.06 5.53 22.79
C PHE A 287 -21.61 4.45 21.86
N GLU A 288 -22.07 3.35 22.44
CA GLU A 288 -22.91 2.41 21.73
C GLU A 288 -24.33 2.97 21.58
N GLY A 289 -25.08 2.48 20.58
CA GLY A 289 -26.43 2.98 20.31
C GLY A 289 -27.36 2.87 21.52
N SER A 290 -27.22 1.81 22.32
CA SER A 290 -27.93 1.59 23.59
C SER A 290 -27.56 2.61 24.66
N GLU A 291 -26.28 2.94 24.79
CA GLU A 291 -25.78 3.87 25.79
C GLU A 291 -26.28 5.29 25.55
N ILE A 292 -26.42 5.71 24.28
CA ILE A 292 -27.00 7.02 23.93
C ILE A 292 -28.41 7.17 24.52
N PHE A 293 -29.26 6.14 24.39
CA PHE A 293 -30.60 6.16 24.98
C PHE A 293 -30.55 6.14 26.51
N GLY A 294 -29.57 5.44 27.08
CA GLY A 294 -29.33 5.43 28.52
C GLY A 294 -28.97 6.82 29.07
N TYR A 295 -28.00 7.50 28.45
CA TYR A 295 -27.59 8.85 28.85
C TYR A 295 -28.71 9.88 28.65
N LEU A 296 -29.39 9.83 27.50
CA LEU A 296 -30.51 10.74 27.24
C LEU A 296 -31.65 10.51 28.24
N GLY A 297 -32.01 9.25 28.50
CA GLY A 297 -33.02 8.90 29.49
C GLY A 297 -32.60 9.28 30.91
N GLY A 298 -31.32 9.15 31.25
CA GLY A 298 -30.76 9.54 32.54
C GLY A 298 -30.86 11.04 32.77
N GLU A 299 -30.43 11.87 31.81
CA GLU A 299 -30.52 13.32 31.93
C GLU A 299 -31.98 13.80 31.94
N LEU A 300 -32.85 13.29 31.06
CA LEU A 300 -34.27 13.66 31.05
C LEU A 300 -35.00 13.21 32.33
N GLY A 301 -34.66 12.03 32.85
CA GLY A 301 -35.19 11.52 34.11
C GLY A 301 -34.72 12.33 35.31
N LEU A 302 -33.45 12.74 35.34
CA LEU A 302 -32.87 13.50 36.45
C LEU A 302 -33.39 14.96 36.48
N TRP A 303 -33.36 15.66 35.35
CA TRP A 303 -33.69 17.09 35.31
C TRP A 303 -35.18 17.37 35.20
N LEU A 304 -35.93 16.54 34.46
CA LEU A 304 -37.34 16.77 34.16
C LEU A 304 -38.27 15.76 34.82
N GLY A 305 -37.74 14.72 35.49
CA GLY A 305 -38.55 13.62 36.01
C GLY A 305 -39.26 12.83 34.91
N LEU A 306 -38.84 12.98 33.65
CA LEU A 306 -39.49 12.36 32.51
C LEU A 306 -39.07 10.89 32.41
N SER A 307 -40.08 10.02 32.38
CA SER A 307 -39.92 8.61 32.03
C SER A 307 -40.52 8.33 30.66
N VAL A 308 -40.17 7.19 30.08
CA VAL A 308 -40.80 6.71 28.84
C VAL A 308 -42.33 6.66 28.98
N ILE A 309 -42.84 6.28 30.16
CA ILE A 309 -44.27 6.23 30.45
C ILE A 309 -44.88 7.64 30.42
N ALA A 310 -44.21 8.63 31.01
CA ALA A 310 -44.67 10.03 30.99
C ALA A 310 -44.76 10.58 29.56
N VAL A 311 -43.83 10.20 28.67
CA VAL A 311 -43.88 10.58 27.25
C VAL A 311 -45.07 9.96 26.54
N PHE A 312 -45.34 8.66 26.74
CA PHE A 312 -46.50 8.00 26.16
C PHE A 312 -47.83 8.59 26.66
N GLU A 313 -47.91 8.95 27.94
CA GLU A 313 -49.08 9.62 28.49
C GLU A 313 -49.31 10.99 27.85
N LEU A 314 -48.26 11.79 27.68
CA LEU A 314 -48.33 13.10 27.01
C LEU A 314 -48.80 12.96 25.56
N LEU A 315 -48.24 12.01 24.81
CA LEU A 315 -48.65 11.74 23.43
C LEU A 315 -50.12 11.30 23.33
N GLY A 316 -50.57 10.44 24.26
CA GLY A 316 -51.97 10.03 24.35
C GLY A 316 -52.91 11.20 24.60
N ARG A 317 -52.57 12.09 25.54
CA ARG A 317 -53.33 13.31 25.82
C ARG A 317 -53.37 14.24 24.61
N MET A 318 -52.24 14.48 23.95
CA MET A 318 -52.16 15.30 22.73
C MET A 318 -53.03 14.73 21.60
N ALA A 319 -53.00 13.41 21.40
CA ALA A 319 -53.84 12.74 20.39
C ALA A 319 -55.34 12.88 20.71
N SER A 320 -55.73 12.75 21.98
CA SER A 320 -57.13 12.95 22.41
C SER A 320 -57.58 14.39 22.20
N PHE A 321 -56.73 15.36 22.51
CA PHE A 321 -56.98 16.78 22.31
C PHE A 321 -57.11 17.13 20.81
N GLY A 322 -56.23 16.56 19.96
CA GLY A 322 -56.31 16.70 18.51
C GLY A 322 -57.61 16.14 17.93
N LYS A 323 -58.06 14.97 18.41
CA LYS A 323 -59.37 14.40 18.04
C LYS A 323 -60.52 15.32 18.44
N HIS A 324 -60.48 15.91 19.64
CA HIS A 324 -61.50 16.87 20.09
C HIS A 324 -61.50 18.17 19.28
N MET A 325 -60.33 18.69 18.91
CA MET A 325 -60.21 19.87 18.03
C MET A 325 -60.80 19.58 16.64
N LEU A 326 -60.47 18.43 16.04
CA LEU A 326 -61.02 18.02 14.74
C LEU A 326 -62.53 17.82 14.78
N GLN A 327 -63.07 17.21 15.84
CA GLN A 327 -64.52 17.10 16.03
C GLN A 327 -65.20 18.47 16.17
N ARG A 328 -64.56 19.43 16.86
CA ARG A 328 -65.06 20.81 16.96
C ARG A 328 -65.03 21.56 15.63
N GLU A 329 -64.03 21.35 14.78
CA GLU A 329 -64.01 21.93 13.44
C GLU A 329 -65.05 21.28 12.51
N PHE A 330 -65.28 19.97 12.63
CA PHE A 330 -66.31 19.27 11.85
C PHE A 330 -67.73 19.73 12.24
N LEU A 331 -67.98 19.94 13.53
CA LEU A 331 -69.25 20.47 14.05
C LEU A 331 -69.49 21.95 13.73
N LYS A 332 -68.46 22.72 13.36
CA LYS A 332 -68.61 24.11 12.87
C LYS A 332 -68.86 24.20 11.36
N LYS A 333 -68.73 23.09 10.63
CA LYS A 333 -68.88 23.00 9.16
C LYS A 333 -70.24 22.39 8.73
N ILE A 334 -71.08 21.99 9.68
CA ILE A 334 -72.47 21.56 9.51
C ILE A 334 -73.36 22.71 9.94
#